data_AF-A0AAV2FY01-F1
#
_entry.id   AF-A0AAV2FY01-F1
#
_cell.length_a   1.000
_cell.length_b   1.000
_cell.length_c   1.000
_cell.angle_alpha   90.00
_cell.angle_beta   90.00
_cell.angle_gamma   90.00
#
_symmetry.space_group_name_H-M   'P 1'
#
loop_
_entity.id
_entity.type
_entity.pdbx_description
1 polymer ?
#
loop_
_entity_poly.entity_id
_entity_poly.type
_entity_poly.pdbx_seq_one_letter_code
_entity_poly.pdbx_strand_id
1 'polypeptide(L)'
;MCFLWVPGTQVHFFGECRWTCRLWRSTSFARYFEKHAGRSCIEWVTGVFKTAGDEECEEWSVLMWYLWKERNAHCFNGSKMEETIIVSHASCFLHEYKDHQQRGESIHQDNLQVKWQQPRLGWVKVNTDAGVLQGGGAGLGVVARDDT
;
A
#
# COMPACT_ATOMS: atom_id res chain seq x y z
N MET A 1 9.79 -17.22 -7.66
CA MET A 1 8.47 -17.13 -6.99
C MET A 1 8.34 -15.72 -6.43
N CYS A 2 7.35 -14.93 -6.89
CA CYS A 2 7.24 -13.49 -6.56
C CYS A 2 6.75 -13.19 -5.13
N PHE A 3 6.45 -14.23 -4.35
CA PHE A 3 5.79 -14.12 -3.04
C PHE A 3 6.64 -14.60 -1.86
N LEU A 4 7.95 -14.79 -2.05
CA LEU A 4 8.88 -15.13 -0.96
C LEU A 4 9.66 -13.88 -0.56
N TRP A 5 9.81 -13.64 0.74
CA TRP A 5 10.47 -12.47 1.29
C TRP A 5 11.99 -12.55 1.05
N VAL A 6 12.49 -11.81 0.04
CA VAL A 6 13.92 -11.62 -0.21
C VAL A 6 14.20 -10.12 -0.34
N PRO A 7 15.20 -9.54 0.35
CA PRO A 7 15.59 -8.14 0.14
C PRO A 7 16.05 -7.92 -1.30
N GLY A 8 15.49 -6.93 -2.01
CA GLY A 8 15.65 -6.72 -3.47
C GLY A 8 14.38 -6.98 -4.30
N THR A 9 13.31 -7.46 -3.66
CA THR A 9 12.05 -7.91 -4.29
C THR A 9 11.03 -6.82 -4.57
N GLN A 10 11.22 -5.56 -4.19
CA GLN A 10 10.16 -4.54 -4.35
C GLN A 10 9.96 -4.15 -5.82
N VAL A 11 11.04 -3.86 -6.54
CA VAL A 11 11.00 -3.56 -7.99
C VAL A 11 10.52 -4.78 -8.77
N HIS A 12 10.99 -5.97 -8.38
CA HIS A 12 10.50 -7.22 -8.95
C HIS A 12 8.99 -7.41 -8.71
N PHE A 13 8.55 -7.22 -7.47
CA PHE A 13 7.18 -7.45 -7.08
C PHE A 13 6.21 -6.47 -7.75
N PHE A 14 6.51 -5.17 -7.68
CA PHE A 14 5.64 -4.15 -8.23
C PHE A 14 5.82 -3.95 -9.74
N GLY A 15 6.88 -4.48 -10.33
CA GLY A 15 7.20 -4.25 -11.73
C GLY A 15 7.52 -5.53 -12.48
N GLU A 16 8.64 -6.16 -12.18
CA GLU A 16 9.27 -7.13 -13.10
C GLU A 16 8.64 -8.54 -13.09
N CYS A 17 7.82 -8.86 -12.08
CA CYS A 17 7.14 -10.14 -11.98
C CYS A 17 6.11 -10.28 -13.10
N ARG A 18 6.09 -11.43 -13.78
CA ARG A 18 5.17 -11.71 -14.90
C ARG A 18 3.71 -11.40 -14.59
N TRP A 19 3.26 -11.71 -13.37
CA TRP A 19 1.91 -11.42 -12.90
C TRP A 19 1.64 -9.92 -12.90
N THR A 20 2.51 -9.15 -12.22
CA THR A 20 2.41 -7.70 -12.16
C THR A 20 2.57 -7.02 -13.53
N CYS A 21 3.44 -7.54 -14.41
CA CYS A 21 3.55 -7.07 -15.80
C CYS A 21 2.21 -7.19 -16.55
N ARG A 22 1.47 -8.29 -16.36
CA ARG A 22 0.17 -8.48 -17.01
C ARG A 22 -0.85 -7.48 -16.49
N LEU A 23 -0.86 -7.23 -15.19
CA LEU A 23 -1.69 -6.21 -14.56
C LEU A 23 -1.41 -4.82 -15.19
N TRP A 24 -0.16 -4.38 -15.22
CA TRP A 24 0.16 -3.06 -15.79
C TRP A 24 -0.13 -2.93 -17.28
N ARG A 25 0.05 -4.01 -18.05
CA ARG A 25 -0.30 -4.04 -19.48
C ARG A 25 -1.81 -3.98 -19.74
N SER A 26 -2.62 -4.35 -18.75
CA SER A 26 -4.08 -4.26 -18.84
C SER A 26 -4.64 -2.88 -18.46
N THR A 27 -3.78 -1.93 -18.06
CA THR A 27 -4.16 -0.57 -17.67
C THR A 27 -3.50 0.47 -18.58
N SER A 28 -3.92 1.73 -18.44
CA SER A 28 -3.29 2.90 -19.11
C SER A 28 -1.81 3.10 -18.70
N PHE A 29 -1.37 2.45 -17.62
CA PHE A 29 -0.02 2.60 -17.06
C PHE A 29 1.06 1.75 -17.73
N ALA A 30 0.73 0.97 -18.76
CA ALA A 30 1.70 0.17 -19.53
C ALA A 30 2.90 1.01 -20.02
N ARG A 31 2.65 2.28 -20.38
CA ARG A 31 3.68 3.26 -20.81
C ARG A 31 4.75 3.55 -19.74
N TYR A 32 4.41 3.34 -18.47
CA TYR A 32 5.30 3.49 -17.34
C TYR A 32 6.01 2.21 -16.97
N PHE A 33 6.01 1.18 -17.81
CA PHE A 33 6.60 -0.11 -17.47
C PHE A 33 7.88 -0.42 -18.28
N GLU A 34 8.05 0.16 -19.47
CA GLU A 34 9.12 -0.23 -20.41
C GLU A 34 10.51 0.39 -20.12
N LYS A 35 10.68 1.23 -19.07
CA LYS A 35 11.90 2.05 -18.86
C LYS A 35 12.58 1.92 -17.48
N HIS A 36 12.61 0.73 -16.86
CA HIS A 36 13.00 0.60 -15.44
C HIS A 36 14.14 -0.35 -15.08
N ALA A 37 14.80 -0.97 -16.06
CA ALA A 37 15.97 -1.80 -15.79
C ALA A 37 17.02 -0.98 -15.01
N GLY A 38 17.29 -1.39 -13.76
CA GLY A 38 18.29 -0.76 -12.88
C GLY A 38 17.83 0.42 -12.00
N ARG A 39 16.54 0.76 -11.96
CA ARG A 39 16.00 1.83 -11.08
C ARG A 39 15.44 1.28 -9.77
N SER A 40 15.48 2.08 -8.72
CA SER A 40 14.83 1.78 -7.44
C SER A 40 13.31 2.00 -7.52
N CYS A 41 12.56 1.37 -6.61
CA CYS A 41 11.09 1.52 -6.55
C CYS A 41 10.68 2.97 -6.29
N ILE A 42 11.46 3.72 -5.51
CA ILE A 42 11.16 5.14 -5.20
C ILE A 42 11.38 6.03 -6.42
N GLU A 43 12.41 5.78 -7.23
CA GLU A 43 12.64 6.51 -8.48
C GLU A 43 11.54 6.24 -9.50
N TRP A 44 11.00 5.02 -9.52
CA TRP A 44 9.87 4.67 -10.36
C TRP A 44 8.59 5.40 -9.96
N VAL A 45 8.21 5.33 -8.67
CA VAL A 45 7.06 6.08 -8.12
C VAL A 45 7.20 7.56 -8.44
N THR A 46 8.36 8.14 -8.13
CA THR A 46 8.64 9.56 -8.37
C THR A 46 8.56 9.92 -9.86
N GLY A 47 8.98 9.02 -10.75
CA GLY A 47 8.87 9.21 -12.20
C GLY A 47 7.42 9.27 -12.69
N VAL A 48 6.55 8.40 -12.17
CA VAL A 48 5.11 8.42 -12.49
C VAL A 48 4.50 9.74 -12.03
N PHE A 49 4.69 10.12 -10.77
CA PHE A 49 4.10 11.34 -10.19
C PHE A 49 4.60 12.64 -10.83
N LYS A 50 5.80 12.63 -11.44
CA LYS A 50 6.32 13.79 -12.16
C LYS A 50 5.73 13.97 -13.56
N THR A 51 5.07 12.95 -14.11
CA THR A 51 4.68 12.91 -15.53
C THR A 51 3.23 12.55 -15.78
N ALA A 52 2.56 11.96 -14.79
CA ALA A 52 1.14 11.63 -14.80
C ALA A 52 0.30 12.83 -14.35
N GLY A 53 -0.96 12.88 -14.77
CA GLY A 53 -1.94 13.78 -14.16
C GLY A 53 -2.36 13.32 -12.75
N ASP A 54 -3.10 14.16 -12.02
CA ASP A 54 -3.52 13.85 -10.65
C ASP A 54 -4.42 12.60 -10.59
N GLU A 55 -5.40 12.47 -11.49
CA GLU A 55 -6.28 11.29 -11.56
C GLU A 55 -5.50 10.00 -11.86
N GLU A 56 -4.51 10.10 -12.75
CA GLU A 56 -3.62 8.98 -13.06
C GLU A 56 -2.75 8.61 -11.84
N CYS A 57 -2.30 9.58 -11.04
CA CYS A 57 -1.57 9.34 -9.81
C CYS A 57 -2.44 8.64 -8.75
N GLU A 58 -3.71 9.01 -8.64
CA GLU A 58 -4.67 8.36 -7.74
C GLU A 58 -4.89 6.89 -8.12
N GLU A 59 -5.24 6.63 -9.39
CA GLU A 59 -5.43 5.29 -9.92
C GLU A 59 -4.18 4.41 -9.74
N TRP A 60 -3.00 4.96 -10.07
CA TRP A 60 -1.74 4.27 -9.91
C TRP A 60 -1.44 3.93 -8.44
N SER A 61 -1.72 4.86 -7.53
CA SER A 61 -1.53 4.67 -6.09
C SER A 61 -2.43 3.56 -5.54
N VAL A 62 -3.70 3.54 -5.96
CA VAL A 62 -4.65 2.50 -5.57
C VAL A 62 -4.22 1.14 -6.10
N LEU A 63 -3.78 1.04 -7.35
CA LEU A 63 -3.25 -0.21 -7.93
C LEU A 63 -2.02 -0.72 -7.17
N MET A 64 -1.07 0.15 -6.84
CA MET A 64 0.09 -0.19 -6.02
C MET A 64 -0.29 -0.71 -4.63
N TRP A 65 -1.28 -0.08 -4.01
CA TRP A 65 -1.80 -0.52 -2.72
C TRP A 65 -2.45 -1.91 -2.82
N TYR A 66 -3.27 -2.16 -3.84
CA TYR A 66 -3.87 -3.47 -4.07
C TYR A 66 -2.83 -4.56 -4.38
N LEU A 67 -1.80 -4.25 -5.17
CA LEU A 67 -0.68 -5.17 -5.38
C LEU A 67 -0.04 -5.56 -4.04
N TRP A 68 0.32 -4.57 -3.22
CA TRP A 68 0.89 -4.81 -1.90
C TRP A 68 -0.06 -5.63 -1.00
N LYS A 69 -1.36 -5.32 -1.02
CA LYS A 69 -2.39 -6.01 -0.26
C LYS A 69 -2.50 -7.48 -0.67
N GLU A 70 -2.58 -7.76 -1.97
CA GLU A 70 -2.68 -9.13 -2.49
C GLU A 70 -1.42 -9.95 -2.23
N ARG A 71 -0.24 -9.31 -2.31
CA ARG A 71 1.01 -9.98 -1.89
C ARG A 71 0.96 -10.39 -0.44
N ASN A 72 0.53 -9.50 0.45
CA ASN A 72 0.45 -9.80 1.87
C ASN A 72 -0.59 -10.90 2.12
N ALA A 73 -1.76 -10.83 1.47
CA ALA A 73 -2.78 -11.86 1.56
C ALA A 73 -2.25 -13.22 1.06
N HIS A 74 -1.46 -13.26 -0.02
CA HIS A 74 -0.80 -14.49 -0.46
C HIS A 74 0.22 -14.99 0.58
N CYS A 75 1.06 -14.11 1.13
CA CYS A 75 2.09 -14.50 2.11
C CYS A 75 1.50 -15.06 3.41
N PHE A 76 0.39 -14.49 3.89
CA PHE A 76 -0.21 -14.87 5.17
C PHE A 76 -1.32 -15.93 5.03
N ASN A 77 -2.07 -15.89 3.92
CA ASN A 77 -3.30 -16.67 3.75
C ASN A 77 -3.27 -17.59 2.50
N GLY A 78 -2.20 -17.55 1.70
CA GLY A 78 -2.10 -18.34 0.47
C GLY A 78 -3.09 -17.92 -0.63
N SER A 79 -3.70 -16.73 -0.53
CA SER A 79 -4.68 -16.25 -1.51
C SER A 79 -4.06 -16.07 -2.89
N LYS A 80 -4.85 -16.29 -3.93
CA LYS A 80 -4.47 -15.99 -5.32
C LYS A 80 -5.63 -15.28 -5.99
N MET A 81 -5.37 -14.07 -6.46
CA MET A 81 -6.31 -13.28 -7.23
C MET A 81 -5.76 -13.05 -8.63
N GLU A 82 -6.64 -13.13 -9.63
CA GLU A 82 -6.31 -12.81 -11.02
C GLU A 82 -6.08 -11.31 -11.18
N GLU A 83 -5.18 -10.92 -12.10
CA GLU A 83 -4.79 -9.52 -12.25
C GLU A 83 -5.96 -8.61 -12.64
N THR A 84 -6.88 -9.12 -13.45
CA THR A 84 -8.06 -8.38 -13.93
C THR A 84 -9.04 -8.05 -12.81
N ILE A 85 -9.17 -8.93 -11.82
CA ILE A 85 -10.02 -8.71 -10.64
C ILE A 85 -9.43 -7.58 -9.80
N ILE A 86 -8.10 -7.54 -9.65
CA ILE A 86 -7.42 -6.47 -8.92
C ILE A 86 -7.67 -5.12 -9.57
N VAL A 87 -7.52 -5.03 -10.90
CA VAL A 87 -7.80 -3.79 -11.64
C VAL A 87 -9.25 -3.35 -11.42
N SER A 88 -10.20 -4.29 -11.53
CA SER A 88 -11.62 -3.98 -11.26
C SER A 88 -11.86 -3.48 -9.83
N HIS A 89 -11.28 -4.14 -8.82
CA HIS A 89 -11.43 -3.73 -7.42
C HIS A 89 -10.80 -2.37 -7.15
N ALA A 90 -9.64 -2.08 -7.76
CA ALA A 90 -8.99 -0.77 -7.66
C ALA A 90 -9.87 0.33 -8.26
N SER A 91 -10.43 0.11 -9.45
CA SER A 91 -11.34 1.07 -10.09
C SER A 91 -12.62 1.29 -9.29
N CYS A 92 -13.27 0.23 -8.81
CA CYS A 92 -14.47 0.34 -7.96
C CYS A 92 -14.17 1.11 -6.67
N PHE A 93 -13.07 0.77 -5.99
CA PHE A 93 -12.67 1.44 -4.76
C PHE A 93 -12.44 2.95 -4.96
N LEU A 94 -11.72 3.33 -6.02
CA LEU A 94 -11.46 4.75 -6.29
C LEU A 94 -12.74 5.51 -6.66
N HIS A 95 -13.63 4.87 -7.43
CA HIS A 95 -14.93 5.45 -7.76
C HIS A 95 -15.77 5.68 -6.51
N GLU A 96 -15.92 4.67 -5.65
CA GLU A 96 -16.64 4.78 -4.37
C GLU A 96 -16.04 5.87 -3.49
N TYR A 97 -14.70 5.91 -3.37
CA TYR A 97 -14.02 6.95 -2.61
C TYR A 97 -14.36 8.35 -3.11
N LYS A 98 -14.27 8.60 -4.42
CA LYS A 98 -14.59 9.90 -5.03
C LYS A 98 -16.06 10.27 -4.85
N ASP A 99 -16.96 9.31 -5.05
CA ASP A 99 -18.39 9.48 -4.82
C ASP A 99 -18.70 9.89 -3.37
N HIS A 100 -18.06 9.25 -2.40
CA HIS A 100 -18.21 9.59 -0.99
C HIS A 100 -17.63 10.95 -0.63
N GLN A 101 -16.49 11.35 -1.21
CA GLN A 101 -15.91 12.68 -1.01
C GLN A 101 -16.82 13.79 -1.57
N GLN A 102 -17.46 13.56 -2.72
CA GLN A 102 -18.37 14.53 -3.35
C GLN A 102 -19.71 14.65 -2.64
N ARG A 103 -20.19 13.57 -1.98
CA ARG A 103 -21.45 13.55 -1.24
C ARG A 103 -21.41 14.30 0.10
N GLY A 104 -20.24 14.77 0.52
CA GLY A 104 -20.09 15.81 1.53
C GLY A 104 -20.78 15.50 2.86
N GLU A 105 -20.21 14.60 3.65
CA GLU A 105 -20.49 14.65 5.09
C GLU A 105 -19.53 15.66 5.71
N SER A 106 -20.01 16.88 5.90
CA SER A 106 -19.50 17.78 6.93
C SER A 106 -19.81 17.18 8.30
N ILE A 107 -19.16 16.06 8.63
CA ILE A 107 -18.96 15.75 10.02
C ILE A 107 -18.00 16.85 10.48
N HIS A 108 -18.55 17.87 11.16
CA HIS A 108 -17.77 18.65 12.11
C HIS A 108 -17.26 17.67 13.17
N GLN A 109 -16.22 16.91 12.81
CA GLN A 109 -15.30 16.39 13.80
C GLN A 109 -14.69 17.66 14.35
N ASP A 110 -15.03 17.99 15.59
CA ASP A 110 -14.14 18.74 16.46
C ASP A 110 -12.81 18.00 16.38
N ASN A 111 -11.98 18.50 15.48
CA ASN A 111 -10.69 17.96 15.15
C ASN A 111 -9.84 18.29 16.38
N LEU A 112 -9.96 17.48 17.42
CA LEU A 112 -8.87 17.24 18.33
C LEU A 112 -7.77 16.61 17.47
N GLN A 113 -7.08 17.47 16.70
CA GLN A 113 -5.85 17.14 16.03
C GLN A 113 -4.81 16.90 17.13
N VAL A 114 -4.90 15.73 17.75
CA VAL A 114 -3.84 15.21 18.60
C VAL A 114 -2.72 14.85 17.65
N LYS A 115 -1.90 15.84 17.32
CA LYS A 115 -0.66 15.62 16.58
C LYS A 115 0.28 14.86 17.50
N TRP A 116 0.91 13.83 16.97
CA TRP A 116 1.94 13.10 17.69
C TRP A 116 3.04 14.08 18.11
N GLN A 117 3.37 14.10 19.40
CA GLN A 117 4.50 14.83 19.94
C GLN A 117 5.49 13.82 20.54
N GLN A 118 6.77 14.13 20.43
CA GLN A 118 7.80 13.36 21.09
C GLN A 118 7.53 13.37 22.62
N PRO A 119 7.63 12.22 23.31
CA PRO A 119 7.55 12.17 24.76
C PRO A 119 8.58 13.10 25.42
N ARG A 120 8.26 13.58 26.63
CA ARG A 120 9.18 14.44 27.38
C ARG A 120 10.42 13.64 27.80
N LEU A 121 11.55 14.32 27.98
CA LEU A 121 12.77 13.70 28.50
C LEU A 121 12.47 12.93 29.81
N GLY A 122 12.93 11.69 29.89
CA GLY A 122 12.69 10.78 31.01
C GLY A 122 11.39 9.97 30.90
N TRP A 123 10.65 10.10 29.79
CA TRP A 123 9.48 9.26 29.50
C TRP A 123 9.87 8.09 28.60
N VAL A 124 9.20 6.95 28.79
CA VAL A 124 9.38 5.78 27.94
C VAL A 124 8.27 5.74 26.89
N LYS A 125 8.65 5.74 25.61
CA LYS A 125 7.73 5.50 24.49
C LYS A 125 7.40 4.01 24.43
N VAL A 126 6.13 3.67 24.58
CA VAL A 126 5.64 2.30 24.43
C VAL A 126 4.81 2.19 23.16
N ASN A 127 5.30 1.38 22.22
CA ASN A 127 4.54 0.98 21.04
C ASN A 127 3.97 -0.41 21.30
N THR A 128 2.68 -0.58 21.08
CA THR A 128 2.00 -1.88 21.21
C THR A 128 1.31 -2.24 19.90
N ASP A 129 1.35 -3.52 19.53
CA ASP A 129 0.56 -4.07 18.45
C ASP A 129 -0.04 -5.40 18.87
N ALA A 130 -1.30 -5.65 18.53
CA ALA A 130 -2.02 -6.85 18.93
C ALA A 130 -2.60 -7.55 17.70
N GLY A 131 -2.42 -8.86 17.63
CA GLY A 131 -2.95 -9.71 16.57
C GLY A 131 -3.89 -10.77 17.14
N VAL A 132 -5.00 -11.01 16.44
CA VAL A 132 -5.86 -12.17 16.69
C VAL A 132 -5.42 -13.30 15.77
N LEU A 133 -5.19 -14.48 16.33
CA LEU A 133 -4.81 -15.69 15.62
C LEU A 133 -6.08 -16.44 15.19
N GLN A 134 -6.01 -17.15 14.06
CA GLN A 134 -7.05 -18.12 13.73
C GLN A 134 -7.17 -19.16 14.85
N GLY A 135 -8.40 -19.50 15.22
CA GLY A 135 -8.69 -20.41 16.35
C GLY A 135 -8.88 -19.71 17.70
N GLY A 136 -8.95 -18.38 17.75
CA GLY A 136 -9.37 -17.63 18.94
C GLY A 136 -8.25 -17.25 19.91
N GLY A 137 -6.98 -17.45 19.53
CA GLY A 137 -5.83 -16.92 20.28
C GLY A 137 -5.60 -15.44 20.00
N ALA A 138 -4.88 -14.76 20.89
CA ALA A 138 -4.40 -13.39 20.66
C ALA A 138 -2.94 -13.26 21.12
N GLY A 139 -2.18 -12.43 20.42
CA GLY A 139 -0.80 -12.07 20.78
C GLY A 139 -0.65 -10.57 20.89
N LEU A 140 0.20 -10.11 21.82
CA LEU A 140 0.53 -8.70 22.03
C LEU A 140 2.05 -8.54 21.93
N GLY A 141 2.49 -7.68 21.02
CA GLY A 141 3.87 -7.20 20.94
C GLY A 141 3.98 -5.83 21.59
N VAL A 142 5.00 -5.65 22.44
CA VAL A 142 5.29 -4.37 23.09
C VAL A 142 6.75 -4.01 22.88
N VAL A 143 7.01 -2.78 22.44
CA VAL A 143 8.35 -2.20 22.35
C VAL A 143 8.38 -0.93 23.18
N ALA A 144 9.17 -0.95 24.25
CA ALA A 144 9.45 0.21 25.08
C ALA A 144 10.82 0.79 24.69
N ARG A 145 10.90 2.11 24.49
CA ARG A 145 12.15 2.83 24.20
C ARG A 145 12.20 4.09 25.04
N ASP A 146 13.37 4.38 25.62
CA ASP A 146 13.66 5.65 26.25
C ASP A 146 14.33 6.60 25.23
N ASP A 147 14.94 7.67 25.75
CA ASP A 147 15.54 8.74 24.96
C ASP A 147 17.01 8.45 24.56
N THR A 148 17.53 7.22 24.75
CA THR A 148 18.92 6.83 24.44
C THR A 148 19.11 5.99 23.17
#